data_AF-A0A2V7EVC2-F1
#
_entry.id   AF-A0A2V7EVC2-F1
#
_cell.length_a   1.000
_cell.length_b   1.000
_cell.length_c   1.000
_cell.angle_alpha   90.00
_cell.angle_beta   90.00
_cell.angle_gamma   90.00
#
_symmetry.space_group_name_H-M   'P 1'
#
loop_
_entity.id
_entity.type
_entity.pdbx_description
1 polymer ?
#
loop_
_entity_poly.entity_id
_entity_poly.type
_entity_poly.pdbx_seq_one_letter_code
_entity_poly.pdbx_strand_id
1 'polypeptide(L)'
;MKMLTIGLVGLVSAGLAVGNAFAFSCPSLVKAANEAIAKAEPMAMKATDEKQKARNMGMIEAAKDLTKQAEASHAAGKHGLSEAQAKAAKYLAEQAK
;
A
#
# COMPACT_ATOMS: atom_id res chain seq x y z
N MET A 1 -10.53 -19.32 7.62
CA MET A 1 -9.11 -18.96 7.39
C MET A 1 -8.58 -19.32 6.00
N LYS A 2 -9.00 -20.43 5.35
CA LYS A 2 -8.46 -20.84 4.03
C LYS A 2 -8.95 -20.03 2.81
N MET A 3 -10.09 -19.33 2.88
CA MET A 3 -10.63 -18.57 1.72
C MET A 3 -10.03 -17.17 1.55
N LEU A 4 -9.58 -16.53 2.63
CA LEU A 4 -9.00 -15.18 2.58
C LEU A 4 -7.63 -15.17 1.89
N THR A 5 -6.87 -16.25 2.06
CA THR A 5 -5.57 -16.46 1.42
C THR A 5 -5.67 -16.66 -0.09
N ILE A 6 -6.75 -17.29 -0.59
CA ILE A 6 -6.93 -17.54 -2.03
C ILE A 6 -7.33 -16.24 -2.75
N GLY A 7 -8.17 -15.41 -2.12
CA GLY A 7 -8.52 -14.09 -2.66
C GLY A 7 -7.32 -13.13 -2.75
N LEU A 8 -6.45 -13.15 -1.74
CA LEU A 8 -5.25 -12.30 -1.72
C LEU A 8 -4.22 -12.75 -2.79
N VAL A 9 -4.03 -14.06 -2.97
CA VAL A 9 -3.13 -14.59 -4.00
C VAL A 9 -3.69 -14.36 -5.40
N GLY A 10 -4.99 -14.53 -5.61
CA GLY A 10 -5.65 -14.25 -6.90
C GLY A 10 -5.55 -12.79 -7.34
N LEU A 11 -5.60 -11.85 -6.39
CA LEU A 11 -5.44 -10.42 -6.68
C LEU A 11 -3.99 -10.07 -7.08
N VAL A 12 -3.00 -10.75 -6.48
CA VAL A 12 -1.58 -10.58 -6.83
C VAL A 12 -1.28 -11.18 -8.20
N SER A 13 -1.91 -12.31 -8.56
CA SER A 13 -1.73 -12.96 -9.87
C SER A 13 -2.35 -12.17 -11.02
N ALA A 14 -3.49 -11.49 -10.81
CA ALA A 14 -4.10 -10.65 -11.83
C ALA A 14 -3.31 -9.33 -12.09
N GLY A 15 -2.51 -8.87 -11.12
CA GLY A 15 -1.67 -7.69 -11.26
C GLY A 15 -0.43 -7.89 -12.15
N LEU A 16 0.04 -9.13 -12.34
CA LEU A 16 1.26 -9.41 -13.10
C LEU A 16 1.08 -9.35 -14.63
N ALA A 17 -0.16 -9.47 -15.14
CA ALA A 17 -0.42 -9.55 -16.58
C ALA A 17 -0.45 -8.17 -17.29
N VAL A 18 -0.36 -7.05 -16.56
CA VAL A 18 -0.24 -5.70 -17.15
C VAL A 18 1.25 -5.34 -17.29
N GLY A 19 2.01 -6.21 -17.96
CA GLY A 19 3.46 -6.33 -17.77
C GLY A 19 4.38 -5.40 -18.55
N ASN A 20 3.92 -4.45 -19.39
CA ASN A 20 4.85 -3.74 -20.29
C ASN A 20 4.81 -2.21 -20.30
N ALA A 21 4.04 -1.55 -19.41
CA ALA A 21 4.04 -0.07 -19.28
C ALA A 21 4.43 0.44 -17.88
N PHE A 22 4.77 -0.47 -16.98
CA PHE A 22 4.84 -0.25 -15.52
C PHE A 22 6.28 -0.33 -14.97
N ALA A 23 7.28 0.09 -15.75
CA ALA A 23 8.66 0.26 -15.27
C ALA A 23 9.01 1.73 -15.00
N PHE A 24 8.25 2.68 -15.60
CA PHE A 24 8.49 4.13 -15.47
C PHE A 24 7.75 4.77 -14.27
N SER A 25 6.94 4.02 -13.51
CA SER A 25 6.04 4.60 -12.50
C SER A 25 6.41 4.32 -11.05
N CYS A 26 7.44 3.52 -10.76
CA CYS A 26 7.78 3.15 -9.38
C CYS A 26 8.01 4.36 -8.45
N PRO A 27 8.75 5.43 -8.84
CA PRO A 27 8.95 6.58 -7.96
C PRO A 27 7.67 7.40 -7.76
N SER A 28 6.83 7.52 -8.80
CA SER A 28 5.58 8.29 -8.71
C SER A 28 4.51 7.56 -7.91
N LEU A 29 4.48 6.22 -7.95
CA LEU A 29 3.59 5.41 -7.11
C LEU A 29 3.99 5.46 -5.64
N VAL A 30 5.29 5.38 -5.31
CA VAL A 30 5.80 5.56 -3.95
C VAL A 30 5.45 6.96 -3.42
N LYS A 31 5.64 7.99 -4.26
CA LYS A 31 5.23 9.36 -3.93
C LYS A 31 3.73 9.48 -3.66
N ALA A 32 2.89 8.91 -4.53
CA ALA A 32 1.43 8.93 -4.36
C ALA A 32 0.98 8.17 -3.10
N ALA A 33 1.66 7.07 -2.75
CA ALA A 33 1.41 6.35 -1.51
C ALA A 33 1.76 7.19 -0.28
N ASN A 34 2.93 7.84 -0.28
CA ASN A 34 3.36 8.75 0.79
C ASN A 34 2.38 9.94 0.96
N GLU A 35 1.90 10.54 -0.14
CA GLU A 35 0.90 11.61 -0.09
C GLU A 35 -0.44 11.13 0.49
N ALA A 36 -0.87 9.90 0.19
CA ALA A 36 -2.07 9.31 0.77
C ALA A 36 -1.90 9.05 2.28
N ILE A 37 -0.74 8.50 2.69
CA ILE A 37 -0.40 8.27 4.10
C ILE A 37 -0.42 9.59 4.88
N ALA A 38 0.21 10.64 4.35
CA ALA A 38 0.26 11.95 4.99
C ALA A 38 -1.12 12.60 5.16
N LYS A 39 -2.09 12.27 4.28
CA LYS A 39 -3.49 12.70 4.43
C LYS A 39 -4.27 11.83 5.43
N ALA A 40 -3.99 10.54 5.47
CA ALA A 40 -4.68 9.59 6.33
C ALA A 40 -4.27 9.73 7.81
N GLU A 41 -3.00 9.99 8.11
CA GLU A 41 -2.48 10.21 9.47
C GLU A 41 -3.30 11.19 10.32
N PRO A 42 -3.48 12.45 9.90
CA PRO A 42 -4.24 13.40 10.69
C PRO A 42 -5.74 13.06 10.74
N MET A 43 -6.28 12.29 9.78
CA MET A 43 -7.68 11.85 9.79
C MET A 43 -7.89 10.72 10.80
N ALA A 44 -7.00 9.73 10.81
CA ALA A 44 -7.01 8.64 11.79
C ALA A 44 -6.83 9.16 13.22
N MET A 45 -5.99 10.18 13.43
CA MET A 45 -5.80 10.79 14.75
C MET A 45 -7.05 11.55 15.25
N LYS A 46 -7.87 12.07 14.33
CA LYS A 46 -9.11 12.80 14.63
C LYS A 46 -10.32 11.88 14.84
N ALA A 47 -10.18 10.57 14.65
CA ALA A 47 -11.25 9.62 14.93
C ALA A 47 -11.60 9.65 16.43
N THR A 48 -12.87 9.91 16.73
CA THR A 48 -13.40 10.03 18.10
C THR A 48 -13.55 8.66 18.79
N ASP A 49 -13.65 7.58 18.01
CA ASP A 49 -13.73 6.21 18.50
C ASP A 49 -12.31 5.60 18.62
N GLU A 50 -11.92 5.17 19.82
CA GLU A 50 -10.58 4.63 20.09
C GLU A 50 -10.28 3.34 19.32
N LYS A 51 -11.28 2.49 19.05
CA LYS A 51 -11.07 1.25 18.28
C LYS A 51 -10.86 1.54 16.79
N GLN A 52 -11.62 2.48 16.22
CA GLN A 52 -11.40 2.94 14.84
C GLN A 52 -10.07 3.68 14.72
N LYS A 53 -9.72 4.53 15.68
CA LYS A 53 -8.41 5.19 15.74
C LYS A 53 -7.26 4.18 15.73
N ALA A 54 -7.32 3.16 16.58
CA ALA A 54 -6.29 2.12 16.63
C ALA A 54 -6.21 1.32 15.31
N ARG A 55 -7.35 0.98 14.70
CA ARG A 55 -7.36 0.31 13.38
C ARG A 55 -6.79 1.20 12.28
N ASN A 56 -7.21 2.45 12.21
CA ASN A 56 -6.78 3.38 11.16
C ASN A 56 -5.28 3.67 11.29
N MET A 57 -4.78 3.88 12.52
CA MET A 57 -3.34 3.98 12.78
C MET A 57 -2.57 2.71 12.39
N GLY A 58 -3.11 1.52 12.69
CA GLY A 58 -2.50 0.26 12.27
C GLY A 58 -2.44 0.07 10.75
N MET A 59 -3.48 0.51 10.02
CA MET A 59 -3.48 0.50 8.55
C MET A 59 -2.46 1.48 7.97
N ILE A 60 -2.32 2.66 8.59
CA ILE A 60 -1.32 3.66 8.21
C ILE A 60 0.10 3.16 8.45
N GLU A 61 0.35 2.49 9.58
CA GLU A 61 1.66 1.92 9.89
C GLU A 61 2.02 0.81 8.88
N ALA A 62 1.08 -0.08 8.56
CA ALA A 62 1.24 -1.08 7.52
C ALA A 62 1.48 -0.46 6.14
N ALA A 63 0.81 0.66 5.82
CA ALA A 63 1.02 1.40 4.59
C ALA A 63 2.46 1.96 4.52
N LYS A 64 2.96 2.56 5.61
CA LYS A 64 4.35 3.06 5.68
C LYS A 64 5.38 1.96 5.48
N ASP A 65 5.19 0.80 6.11
CA ASP A 65 6.10 -0.35 5.91
C ASP A 65 6.08 -0.84 4.47
N LEU A 66 4.91 -0.92 3.84
CA LEU A 66 4.81 -1.27 2.42
C LEU A 66 5.48 -0.24 1.52
N THR A 67 5.40 1.06 1.82
CA THR A 67 6.11 2.09 1.05
C THR A 67 7.63 1.93 1.16
N LYS A 68 8.17 1.67 2.36
CA LYS A 68 9.60 1.38 2.56
C LYS A 68 10.04 0.12 1.81
N GLN A 69 9.22 -0.94 1.86
CA GLN A 69 9.49 -2.16 1.11
C GLN A 69 9.41 -1.92 -0.40
N ALA A 70 8.53 -1.04 -0.87
CA ALA A 70 8.46 -0.67 -2.27
C ALA A 70 9.74 0.01 -2.75
N GLU A 71 10.32 0.90 -1.94
CA GLU A 71 11.61 1.53 -2.23
C GLU A 71 12.75 0.51 -2.23
N ALA A 72 12.80 -0.38 -1.24
CA ALA A 72 13.80 -1.44 -1.17
C ALA A 72 13.71 -2.41 -2.36
N SER A 73 12.50 -2.79 -2.75
CA SER A 73 12.25 -3.65 -3.91
C SER A 73 12.61 -2.95 -5.22
N HIS A 74 12.39 -1.64 -5.32
CA HIS A 74 12.82 -0.84 -6.45
C HIS A 74 14.34 -0.80 -6.56
N ALA A 75 15.03 -0.50 -5.45
CA ALA A 75 16.49 -0.49 -5.37
C ALA A 75 17.10 -1.86 -5.71
N ALA A 76 16.39 -2.95 -5.42
CA ALA A 76 16.77 -4.32 -5.79
C ALA A 76 16.42 -4.70 -7.25
N GLY A 77 15.95 -3.76 -8.08
CA GLY A 77 15.54 -4.01 -9.46
C GLY A 77 14.22 -4.79 -9.62
N LYS A 78 13.49 -5.03 -8.52
CA LYS A 78 12.19 -5.75 -8.50
C LYS A 78 11.04 -4.78 -8.73
N HIS A 79 11.03 -4.11 -9.89
CA HIS A 79 10.05 -3.06 -10.23
C HIS A 79 8.59 -3.50 -10.03
N GLY A 80 8.18 -4.66 -10.55
CA GLY A 80 6.80 -5.14 -10.40
C GLY A 80 6.37 -5.37 -8.95
N LEU A 81 7.30 -5.79 -8.08
CA LEU A 81 7.03 -6.00 -6.66
C LEU A 81 6.95 -4.66 -5.90
N SER A 82 7.83 -3.73 -6.26
CA SER A 82 7.81 -2.35 -5.77
C SER A 82 6.49 -1.65 -6.07
N GLU A 83 6.01 -1.76 -7.31
CA GLU A 83 4.75 -1.12 -7.68
C GLU A 83 3.54 -1.73 -6.98
N ALA A 84 3.51 -3.05 -6.81
CA ALA A 84 2.46 -3.73 -6.07
C ALA A 84 2.42 -3.26 -4.60
N GLN A 85 3.60 -3.13 -3.97
CA GLN A 85 3.74 -2.63 -2.60
C GLN A 85 3.31 -1.16 -2.49
N ALA A 86 3.71 -0.30 -3.43
CA ALA A 86 3.30 1.11 -3.44
C ALA A 86 1.79 1.28 -3.65
N LYS A 87 1.17 0.50 -4.54
CA LYS A 87 -0.29 0.50 -4.74
C LYS A 87 -1.03 0.00 -3.49
N ALA A 88 -0.52 -1.05 -2.85
CA ALA A 88 -1.08 -1.58 -1.61
C ALA A 88 -1.00 -0.56 -0.46
N ALA A 89 0.15 0.12 -0.33
CA ALA A 89 0.34 1.19 0.65
C ALA A 89 -0.67 2.33 0.44
N LYS A 90 -0.82 2.80 -0.81
CA LYS A 90 -1.79 3.83 -1.16
C LYS A 90 -3.23 3.40 -0.79
N TYR A 91 -3.61 2.18 -1.15
CA TYR A 91 -4.95 1.67 -0.85
C TYR A 91 -5.22 1.57 0.66
N LEU A 92 -4.26 1.09 1.45
CA LEU A 92 -4.39 1.02 2.91
C LEU A 92 -4.53 2.41 3.54
N ALA A 93 -3.74 3.37 3.08
CA ALA A 93 -3.85 4.76 3.53
C ALA A 93 -5.21 5.36 3.14
N GLU A 94 -5.68 5.10 1.92
CA GLU A 94 -7.01 5.53 1.50
C GLU A 94 -8.12 4.85 2.30
N GLN A 95 -7.96 3.61 2.77
CA GLN A 95 -8.97 2.91 3.57
C GLN A 95 -9.01 3.35 5.05
N ALA A 96 -7.97 4.00 5.55
CA ALA A 96 -7.88 4.51 6.93
C ALA A 96 -8.69 5.81 7.11
N LYS A 97 -10.02 5.71 6.96
CA LYS A 97 -10.99 6.80 7.13
C LYS A 97 -11.90 6.57 8.33
#